data_AF-A0A2V9WCQ3-F1
#
_entry.id   AF-A0A2V9WCQ3-F1
#
_cell.length_a   1.000
_cell.length_b   1.000
_cell.length_c   1.000
_cell.angle_alpha   90.00
_cell.angle_beta   90.00
_cell.angle_gamma   90.00
#
_symmetry.space_group_name_H-M   'P 1'
#
loop_
_entity.id
_entity.type
_entity.pdbx_description
1 polymer ?
#
loop_
_entity_poly.entity_id
_entity_poly.type
_entity_poly.pdbx_seq_one_letter_code
_entity_poly.pdbx_strand_id
1 'polypeptide(L)' 'MLKAKSSDWSVTANSDSNGEFNFNAVPLGEYVVTVAAVGFDQARQDVAVLSGSQPVLHLALNVAVARHA' A
#
# COMPACT_ATOMS: atom_id res chain seq x y z
N MET A 1 -0.35 4.25 0.57
CA MET A 1 -0.30 4.95 -0.74
C MET A 1 -0.24 3.91 -1.84
N LEU A 2 -0.99 4.11 -2.92
CA LEU A 2 -0.91 3.34 -4.15
C LEU A 2 -0.39 4.26 -5.25
N LYS A 3 0.72 3.90 -5.91
CA LYS A 3 1.38 4.71 -6.95
C LYS A 3 1.52 3.90 -8.23
N ALA A 4 1.04 4.46 -9.35
CA ALA A 4 1.20 3.82 -10.66
C ALA A 4 2.69 3.80 -11.05
N LYS A 5 3.14 2.69 -11.66
CA LYS A 5 4.52 2.55 -12.15
C LYS A 5 4.77 3.34 -13.45
N SER A 6 3.73 3.54 -14.26
CA SER A 6 3.83 4.12 -15.61
C SER A 6 3.22 5.51 -15.76
N SER A 7 2.71 6.11 -14.67
CA SER A 7 2.06 7.43 -14.73
C SER A 7 2.16 8.21 -13.43
N ASP A 8 1.74 9.46 -13.46
CA ASP A 8 1.71 10.30 -12.27
C ASP A 8 0.56 9.96 -11.29
N TRP A 9 -0.34 9.05 -11.67
CA TRP A 9 -1.48 8.68 -10.84
C TRP A 9 -1.04 8.08 -9.49
N SER A 10 -1.61 8.60 -8.41
CA SER A 10 -1.43 8.08 -7.06
C SER A 10 -2.61 8.41 -6.17
N VAL A 11 -2.86 7.56 -5.19
CA VAL A 11 -3.90 7.77 -4.18
C VAL A 11 -3.42 7.34 -2.79
N THR A 12 -3.91 8.02 -1.76
CA THR A 12 -3.63 7.74 -0.35
C THR A 12 -4.93 7.48 0.39
N ALA A 13 -4.89 6.52 1.30
CA ALA A 13 -5.95 6.22 2.26
C ALA A 13 -5.29 5.87 3.59
N ASN A 14 -6.01 6.13 4.68
CA ASN A 14 -5.64 5.64 6.01
C ASN A 14 -6.34 4.30 6.24
N SER A 15 -5.65 3.39 6.93
CA SER A 15 -6.29 2.20 7.45
C SER A 15 -7.23 2.53 8.60
N ASP A 16 -8.22 1.67 8.83
CA ASP A 16 -9.09 1.75 10.01
C ASP A 16 -8.39 1.20 11.28
N SER A 17 -9.14 1.10 12.39
CA SER A 17 -8.61 0.57 13.66
C SER A 17 -8.22 -0.91 13.61
N ASN A 18 -8.70 -1.65 12.62
CA ASN A 18 -8.38 -3.06 12.39
C ASN A 18 -7.22 -3.22 11.38
N GLY A 19 -6.70 -2.13 10.83
CA GLY A 19 -5.67 -2.14 9.80
C GLY A 19 -6.22 -2.32 8.37
N GLU A 20 -7.54 -2.40 8.20
CA GLU A 20 -8.16 -2.55 6.88
C GLU A 20 -8.05 -1.25 6.07
N PHE A 21 -7.75 -1.39 4.78
CA PHE A 21 -7.67 -0.28 3.84
C PHE A 21 -8.39 -0.65 2.55
N ASN A 22 -8.93 0.36 1.86
CA ASN A 22 -9.62 0.17 0.60
C ASN A 22 -9.29 1.29 -0.38
N PHE A 23 -9.05 0.91 -1.64
CA PHE A 23 -8.94 1.83 -2.76
C PHE A 23 -10.03 1.50 -3.78
N ASN A 24 -10.98 2.42 -3.95
CA ASN A 24 -12.05 2.30 -4.93
C ASN A 24 -11.65 2.93 -6.27
N ALA A 25 -12.25 2.45 -7.36
CA ALA A 25 -12.09 3.01 -8.70
C ALA A 25 -10.62 3.18 -9.15
N VAL A 26 -9.76 2.21 -8.80
CA VAL A 26 -8.37 2.18 -9.25
C VAL A 26 -8.33 1.86 -10.75
N PRO A 27 -7.64 2.67 -11.58
CA PRO A 27 -7.46 2.36 -12.99
C PRO A 27 -6.75 1.02 -13.21
N LEU A 28 -6.84 0.49 -14.43
CA LEU A 28 -6.05 -0.68 -14.80
C LEU A 28 -4.57 -0.32 -14.91
N GLY A 29 -3.69 -1.18 -14.41
CA GLY A 29 -2.25 -0.97 -14.50
C GLY A 29 -1.45 -1.68 -13.41
N GLU A 30 -0.15 -1.38 -13.39
CA GLU A 30 0.78 -1.86 -12.38
C GLU A 30 1.11 -0.77 -11.37
N TYR A 31 1.15 -1.16 -10.11
CA TYR A 31 1.27 -0.25 -8.98
C TYR A 31 2.27 -0.75 -7.95
N VAL A 32 2.80 0.20 -7.17
CA VAL A 32 3.48 -0.06 -5.91
C VAL A 32 2.57 0.42 -4.78
N VAL A 33 2.22 -0.49 -3.88
CA VAL A 33 1.60 -0.18 -2.59
C VAL A 33 2.71 0.13 -1.60
N THR A 34 2.61 1.24 -0.88
CA THR A 34 3.47 1.58 0.26
C THR A 34 2.60 1.78 1.49
N VAL A 35 2.90 1.04 2.56
CA VAL A 35 2.23 1.12 3.87
C VAL A 35 3.24 1.62 4.89
N ALA A 36 2.81 2.55 5.74
CA ALA A 36 3.63 3.14 6.79
C ALA A 36 2.79 3.27 8.07
N ALA A 37 3.41 2.97 9.21
CA ALA A 37 2.84 3.17 10.53
C ALA A 37 3.94 3.63 11.49
N VAL A 38 3.58 4.44 12.48
CA VAL A 38 4.53 4.92 13.49
C VAL A 38 5.09 3.73 14.28
N GLY A 39 6.42 3.66 14.42
CA GLY A 39 7.10 2.56 15.10
C GLY A 39 7.32 1.31 14.24
N PHE A 40 7.01 1.36 12.94
CA PHE A 40 7.20 0.27 12.00
C PHE A 40 7.99 0.71 10.77
N ASP A 41 8.74 -0.22 10.19
CA ASP A 41 9.38 -0.03 8.89
C ASP A 41 8.31 0.06 7.79
N GLN A 42 8.58 0.85 6.75
CA GLN A 42 7.70 0.91 5.60
C GLN A 42 7.71 -0.41 4.83
N ALA A 43 6.52 -0.95 4.54
CA ALA A 43 6.37 -2.07 3.63
C ALA A 43 6.02 -1.58 2.22
N ARG A 44 6.56 -2.28 1.22
CA ARG A 44 6.25 -2.05 -0.20
C ARG A 44 5.90 -3.35 -0.88
N GLN A 45 4.87 -3.33 -1.73
CA GLN A 45 4.45 -4.50 -2.50
C GLN A 45 3.95 -4.08 -3.88
N ASP A 46 4.34 -4.85 -4.90
CA ASP A 46 3.83 -4.70 -6.26
C ASP A 46 2.45 -5.34 -6.40
N VAL A 47 1.55 -4.67 -7.14
CA VAL A 47 0.22 -5.19 -7.45
C VAL A 47 -0.20 -4.79 -8.86
N ALA A 48 -0.86 -5.70 -9.56
CA ALA A 48 -1.50 -5.43 -10.85
C ALA A 48 -3.02 -5.36 -10.67
N VAL A 49 -3.63 -4.29 -11.19
CA VAL A 49 -5.08 -4.16 -11.31
C VAL A 49 -5.45 -4.48 -12.75
N LEU A 50 -6.09 -5.63 -12.94
CA LEU A 50 -6.56 -6.14 -14.21
C LEU A 50 -8.09 -6.02 -14.30
N SER A 51 -8.62 -6.07 -15.52
CA SER A 51 -10.07 -6.04 -15.74
C SER A 51 -10.77 -7.15 -14.97
N GLY A 52 -11.80 -6.82 -14.20
CA GLY A 52 -12.56 -7.76 -13.36
C GLY A 52 -11.80 -8.28 -12.13
N SER A 53 -10.59 -7.82 -11.86
CA SER A 53 -9.83 -8.23 -10.66
C SER A 53 -10.14 -7.35 -9.45
N GLN A 54 -10.03 -7.96 -8.27
CA GLN A 54 -10.05 -7.24 -6.99
C GLN A 54 -8.93 -7.81 -6.11
N PRO A 55 -7.69 -7.31 -6.26
CA PRO A 55 -6.56 -7.81 -5.50
C PRO A 55 -6.76 -7.59 -4.00
N VAL A 56 -6.55 -8.63 -3.20
CA VAL A 56 -6.52 -8.56 -1.74
C VAL A 56 -5.07 -8.69 -1.30
N LEU A 57 -4.59 -7.74 -0.50
CA LEU A 57 -3.23 -7.72 0.00
C LEU A 57 -3.23 -7.83 1.52
N HIS A 58 -2.33 -8.66 2.04
CA HIS A 58 -2.01 -8.75 3.46
C HIS A 58 -0.56 -8.36 3.65
N LEU A 59 -0.32 -7.22 4.31
CA LEU A 59 1.02 -6.70 4.57
C LEU A 59 1.29 -6.72 6.07
N ALA A 60 2.23 -7.55 6.51
CA ALA A 60 2.77 -7.49 7.86
C ALA A 60 3.91 -6.47 7.93
N LEU A 61 3.85 -5.57 8.91
CA LEU A 61 4.91 -4.58 9.11
C LEU A 61 5.90 -5.09 10.17
N ASN A 62 7.19 -4.85 9.90
CA ASN A 62 8.24 -5.12 10.87
C ASN A 62 8.38 -3.93 11.82
N VAL A 63 8.58 -4.20 13.12
CA VAL A 63 8.85 -3.15 14.11
C VAL A 63 10.13 -2.42 13.71
N ALA A 64 10.05 -1.09 13.62
CA ALA A 64 11.20 -0.26 13.32
C ALA A 64 12.20 -0.38 14.48
N VAL A 65 13.44 -0.73 14.17
CA VAL A 65 14.49 -0.74 15.17
C VAL A 65 14.82 0.71 15.48
N ALA A 66 14.45 1.18 16.67
CA ALA A 66 14.94 2.45 17.18
C ALA A 66 16.46 2.34 17.32
N ARG A 67 17.20 2.90 16.36
CA ARG A 67 18.63 3.13 16.57
C ARG A 67 18.74 4.21 17.63
N HIS A 68 18.86 3.80 18.89
CA HIS A 68 19.42 4.65 19.93
C HIS A 68 20.86 4.97 19.50
N ALA A 69 21.09 6.23 19.16
CA ALA A 69 22.43 6.82 19.05
C ALA A 69 22.93 7.19 20.45
#